data_AF-A0A484N999-F1
#
_entry.id   AF-A0A484N999-F1
#
_cell.length_a   1.000
_cell.length_b   1.000
_cell.length_c   1.000
_cell.angle_alpha   90.00
_cell.angle_beta   90.00
_cell.angle_gamma   90.00
#
_symmetry.space_group_name_H-M   'P 1'
#
loop_
_entity.id
_entity.type
_entity.pdbx_description
1 polymer ?
#
loop_
_entity_poly.entity_id
_entity_poly.type
_entity_poly.pdbx_seq_one_letter_code
_entity_poly.pdbx_strand_id
1 'polypeptide(L)'
;MKAAEAKQKELQEEVARLTRELEEKENRCAALAVEKTSQENRCAALEADKASMSLELESVSARVLELEGEKTDLIQQLEVERSDRVRYAEEAVESFKSSPDFTVVAMERMEDLTAAWLETEPGAQWMVKEGTKSFNCGLFRAQQVFRDKLAQLPKGFTLPDLGFPPPCRSLAEFDPRPYLDEGSSSASEGEEGGEEDGPGDQNPGTSLATSKAGDNPSSSV
;
A
#
# COMPACT_ATOMS: atom_id res chain seq x y z
N MET A 1 111.67 -43.40 -27.90
CA MET A 1 110.98 -42.90 -29.10
C MET A 1 109.47 -43.22 -29.06
N LYS A 2 109.05 -44.49 -28.91
CA LYS A 2 107.61 -44.90 -28.87
C LYS A 2 106.69 -44.18 -27.85
N ALA A 3 107.19 -43.86 -26.65
CA ALA A 3 106.38 -43.19 -25.63
C ALA A 3 106.05 -41.73 -25.96
N ALA A 4 106.92 -41.04 -26.71
CA ALA A 4 106.69 -39.67 -27.14
C ALA A 4 105.65 -39.59 -28.27
N GLU A 5 105.67 -40.54 -29.20
CA GLU A 5 104.69 -40.67 -30.29
C GLU A 5 103.28 -41.00 -29.76
N ALA A 6 103.18 -41.90 -28.77
CA ALA A 6 101.90 -42.21 -28.13
C ALA A 6 101.29 -40.97 -27.45
N LYS A 7 102.10 -40.19 -26.73
CA LYS A 7 101.68 -38.94 -26.09
C LYS A 7 101.29 -37.86 -27.11
N GLN A 8 101.99 -37.79 -28.24
CA GLN A 8 101.64 -36.88 -29.33
C GLN A 8 100.29 -37.23 -29.96
N LYS A 9 100.00 -38.52 -30.15
CA LYS A 9 98.72 -39.00 -30.67
C LYS A 9 97.56 -38.71 -29.72
N GLU A 10 97.76 -38.95 -28.43
CA GLU A 10 96.78 -38.62 -27.38
C GLU A 10 96.45 -37.12 -27.36
N LEU A 11 97.48 -36.26 -27.44
CA LEU A 11 97.27 -34.81 -27.54
C LEU A 11 96.52 -34.41 -28.81
N GLN A 12 96.75 -35.06 -29.94
CA GLN A 12 96.01 -34.80 -31.18
C GLN A 12 94.54 -35.21 -31.07
N GLU A 13 94.25 -36.36 -30.45
CA GLU A 13 92.88 -36.82 -30.19
C GLU A 13 92.14 -35.87 -29.23
N GLU A 14 92.83 -35.38 -28.20
CA GLU A 14 92.29 -34.41 -27.24
C GLU A 14 92.00 -33.05 -27.89
N VAL A 15 92.89 -32.56 -28.76
CA VAL A 15 92.63 -31.35 -29.57
C VAL A 15 91.41 -31.54 -30.45
N ALA A 16 91.29 -32.67 -31.16
CA ALA A 16 90.13 -32.94 -32.01
C ALA A 16 88.82 -33.06 -31.19
N ARG A 17 88.88 -33.61 -29.97
CA ARG A 17 87.76 -33.67 -29.04
C ARG A 17 87.33 -32.28 -28.58
N LEU A 18 88.29 -31.45 -28.14
CA LEU A 18 88.03 -30.08 -27.69
C LEU A 18 87.53 -29.18 -28.82
N THR A 19 88.03 -29.34 -30.05
CA THR A 19 87.51 -28.59 -31.22
C THR A 19 86.05 -28.90 -31.48
N ARG A 20 85.65 -30.18 -31.44
CA ARG A 20 84.24 -30.58 -31.62
C ARG A 20 83.35 -30.07 -30.49
N GLU A 21 83.83 -30.13 -29.25
CA GLU A 21 83.09 -29.61 -28.10
C GLU A 21 82.92 -28.09 -28.17
N LEU A 22 83.96 -27.37 -28.60
CA LEU A 22 83.89 -25.92 -28.81
C LEU A 22 82.86 -25.55 -29.89
N GLU A 23 82.88 -26.24 -31.03
CA GLU A 23 81.91 -26.03 -32.11
C GLU A 23 80.47 -26.34 -31.66
N GLU A 24 80.26 -27.43 -30.92
CA GLU A 24 78.94 -27.76 -30.37
C GLU A 24 78.45 -26.72 -29.35
N LYS A 25 79.36 -26.20 -28.51
CA LYS A 25 79.05 -25.13 -27.55
C LYS A 25 78.73 -23.82 -28.26
N GLU A 26 79.47 -23.48 -29.32
CA GLU A 26 79.21 -22.30 -30.15
C GLU A 26 77.83 -22.38 -30.81
N ASN A 27 77.50 -23.53 -31.41
CA ASN A 27 76.18 -23.78 -32.00
C ASN A 27 75.05 -23.68 -30.97
N ARG A 28 75.25 -24.22 -29.76
CA ARG A 28 74.28 -24.07 -28.65
C ARG A 28 74.13 -22.63 -28.20
N CYS A 29 75.22 -21.88 -28.08
CA CYS A 29 75.18 -20.46 -27.74
C CYS A 29 74.42 -19.66 -28.80
N ALA A 30 74.63 -19.94 -30.10
CA ALA A 30 73.90 -19.31 -31.19
C ALA A 30 72.40 -19.62 -31.13
N ALA A 31 72.02 -20.87 -30.88
CA ALA A 31 70.61 -21.27 -30.74
C ALA A 31 69.92 -20.57 -29.56
N LEU A 32 70.58 -20.53 -28.40
CA LEU A 32 70.08 -19.83 -27.21
C LEU A 32 69.95 -18.31 -27.43
N ALA A 33 70.87 -17.70 -28.19
CA ALA A 33 70.76 -16.29 -28.55
C ALA A 33 69.51 -16.02 -29.40
N VAL A 34 69.21 -16.88 -30.38
CA VAL A 34 67.99 -16.77 -31.19
C VAL A 34 66.74 -16.96 -30.33
N GLU A 35 66.69 -17.98 -29.48
CA GLU A 35 65.56 -18.23 -28.57
C GLU A 35 65.32 -17.04 -27.64
N LYS A 36 66.37 -16.50 -27.05
CA LYS A 36 66.29 -15.31 -26.19
C LYS A 36 65.66 -14.12 -26.93
N THR A 37 66.13 -13.82 -28.14
CA THR A 37 65.55 -12.71 -28.94
C THR A 37 64.08 -12.96 -29.31
N SER A 38 63.73 -14.21 -29.63
CA SER A 38 62.33 -14.59 -29.89
C SER A 38 61.45 -14.41 -28.65
N GLN A 39 61.97 -14.77 -27.47
CA GLN A 39 61.24 -14.62 -26.21
C GLN A 39 61.08 -13.14 -25.84
N GLU A 40 62.12 -12.32 -26.02
CA GLU A 40 62.07 -10.87 -25.81
C GLU A 40 61.01 -10.20 -26.70
N ASN A 41 60.96 -10.56 -27.99
CA ASN A 41 59.94 -10.06 -28.91
C ASN A 41 58.52 -10.47 -28.49
N ARG A 42 58.34 -11.72 -28.03
CA ARG A 42 57.05 -12.20 -27.53
C ARG A 42 56.63 -11.45 -26.26
N CYS A 43 57.55 -11.20 -25.33
CA CYS A 43 57.28 -10.41 -24.13
C CYS A 43 56.87 -8.98 -24.50
N ALA A 44 57.57 -8.34 -25.45
CA ALA A 44 57.23 -6.99 -25.90
C ALA A 44 55.81 -6.93 -26.52
N ALA A 45 55.43 -7.92 -27.32
CA ALA A 45 54.07 -8.01 -27.88
C ALA A 45 53.00 -8.16 -26.78
N LEU A 46 53.23 -9.04 -25.80
CA LEU A 46 52.29 -9.26 -24.70
C LEU A 46 52.12 -8.03 -23.80
N GLU A 47 53.18 -7.26 -23.55
CA GLU A 47 53.07 -6.00 -22.78
C GLU A 47 52.32 -4.93 -23.58
N ALA A 48 52.49 -4.88 -24.91
CA ALA A 48 51.70 -3.99 -25.76
C ALA A 48 50.20 -4.36 -25.76
N ASP A 49 49.88 -5.66 -25.89
CA ASP A 49 48.51 -6.15 -25.81
C ASP A 49 47.88 -5.86 -24.46
N LYS A 50 48.62 -6.08 -23.36
CA LYS A 50 48.18 -5.75 -22.01
C LYS A 50 47.86 -4.26 -21.85
N ALA A 51 48.72 -3.38 -22.38
CA ALA A 51 48.47 -1.93 -22.36
C ALA A 51 47.22 -1.56 -23.18
N SER A 52 47.03 -2.17 -24.36
CA SER A 52 45.83 -1.99 -25.18
C SER A 52 44.56 -2.41 -24.44
N MET A 53 44.58 -3.61 -23.85
CA MET A 53 43.45 -4.13 -23.07
C MET A 53 43.15 -3.29 -21.83
N SER A 54 44.17 -2.73 -21.17
CA SER A 54 43.97 -1.81 -20.05
C SER A 54 43.24 -0.53 -20.47
N LEU A 55 43.58 0.04 -21.63
CA LEU A 55 42.88 1.22 -22.16
C LEU A 55 41.43 0.91 -22.55
N GLU A 56 41.18 -0.25 -23.16
CA GLU A 56 39.81 -0.68 -23.47
C GLU A 56 38.98 -0.88 -22.21
N LEU A 57 39.56 -1.48 -21.16
CA LEU A 57 38.90 -1.65 -19.87
C LEU A 57 38.54 -0.30 -19.24
N GLU A 58 39.45 0.67 -19.26
CA GLU A 58 39.18 2.03 -18.77
C GLU A 58 38.06 2.71 -19.57
N SER A 59 38.07 2.57 -20.90
CA SER A 59 37.04 3.12 -21.77
C SER A 59 35.66 2.50 -21.51
N VAL A 60 35.59 1.18 -21.40
CA VAL A 60 34.35 0.45 -21.06
C VAL A 60 33.87 0.82 -19.67
N SER A 61 34.77 0.92 -18.69
CA SER A 61 34.45 1.34 -17.32
C SER A 61 33.83 2.74 -17.28
N ALA A 62 34.43 3.70 -18.00
CA ALA A 62 33.89 5.06 -18.11
C ALA A 62 32.48 5.06 -18.75
N ARG A 63 32.27 4.24 -19.78
CA ARG A 63 30.96 4.11 -20.43
C ARG A 63 29.90 3.48 -19.52
N VAL A 64 30.28 2.52 -18.69
CA VAL A 64 29.36 1.92 -17.71
C VAL A 64 28.90 2.96 -16.70
N LEU A 65 29.80 3.79 -16.17
CA LEU A 65 29.45 4.86 -15.24
C LEU A 65 28.50 5.90 -15.85
N GLU A 66 28.73 6.29 -17.12
CA GLU A 66 27.84 7.18 -17.86
C GLU A 66 26.43 6.57 -17.98
N LEU A 67 26.33 5.31 -18.43
CA LEU A 67 25.06 4.60 -18.58
C LEU A 67 24.34 4.36 -17.25
N GLU A 68 25.08 4.14 -16.16
CA GLU A 68 24.51 4.03 -14.82
C GLU A 68 23.86 5.36 -14.39
N GLY A 69 24.49 6.50 -14.70
CA GLY A 69 23.91 7.83 -14.50
C GLY A 69 22.66 8.07 -15.33
N GLU A 70 22.73 7.83 -16.65
CA GLU A 70 21.57 7.95 -17.55
C GLU A 70 20.39 7.07 -17.11
N LYS A 71 20.69 5.85 -16.65
CA LYS A 71 19.67 4.94 -16.11
C LYS A 71 19.00 5.53 -14.88
N THR A 72 19.74 6.12 -13.94
CA THR A 72 19.15 6.74 -12.75
C THR A 72 18.27 7.93 -13.11
N ASP A 73 18.71 8.78 -14.04
CA ASP A 73 17.93 9.93 -14.50
C ASP A 73 16.63 9.48 -15.18
N LEU A 74 16.71 8.46 -16.03
CA LEU A 74 15.54 7.90 -16.71
C LEU A 74 14.53 7.28 -15.73
N ILE A 75 15.01 6.57 -14.70
CA ILE A 75 14.15 6.02 -13.64
C ILE A 75 13.41 7.16 -12.94
N GLN A 76 14.12 8.21 -12.55
CA GLN A 76 13.50 9.36 -11.87
C GLN A 76 12.46 10.05 -12.75
N GLN A 77 12.75 10.24 -14.05
CA GLN A 77 11.80 10.82 -14.99
C GLN A 77 10.53 9.97 -15.14
N LEU A 78 10.68 8.65 -15.25
CA LEU A 78 9.54 7.73 -15.37
C LEU A 78 8.70 7.67 -14.08
N GLU A 79 9.31 7.78 -12.91
CA GLU A 79 8.58 7.86 -11.64
C GLU A 79 7.73 9.13 -11.55
N VAL A 80 8.26 10.27 -11.99
CA VAL A 80 7.51 11.54 -12.07
C VAL A 80 6.35 11.42 -13.06
N GLU A 81 6.61 10.96 -14.29
CA GLU A 81 5.57 10.80 -15.32
C GLU A 81 4.47 9.85 -14.87
N ARG A 82 4.85 8.72 -14.25
CA ARG A 82 3.88 7.77 -13.67
C ARG A 82 3.01 8.46 -12.61
N SER A 83 3.62 9.24 -11.72
CA SER A 83 2.90 9.93 -10.65
C SER A 83 1.92 10.97 -11.21
N ASP A 84 2.33 11.74 -12.23
CA ASP A 84 1.45 12.68 -12.91
C ASP A 84 0.29 11.99 -13.62
N ARG A 85 0.54 10.85 -14.26
CA ARG A 85 -0.51 10.06 -14.90
C ARG A 85 -1.51 9.49 -13.90
N VAL A 86 -1.04 9.04 -12.73
CA VAL A 86 -1.91 8.58 -11.64
C VAL A 86 -2.79 9.72 -11.15
N ARG A 87 -2.19 10.88 -10.84
CA ARG A 87 -2.92 12.07 -10.40
C ARG A 87 -3.97 12.51 -11.42
N TYR A 88 -3.63 12.54 -12.70
CA TYR A 88 -4.56 12.88 -13.78
C TYR A 88 -5.74 11.89 -13.85
N ALA A 89 -5.48 10.59 -13.71
CA ALA A 89 -6.52 9.58 -13.72
C ALA A 89 -7.44 9.71 -12.48
N GLU A 90 -6.88 9.97 -11.30
CA GLU A 90 -7.65 10.20 -10.07
C GLU A 90 -8.54 11.45 -10.20
N GLU A 91 -8.00 12.55 -10.71
CA GLU A 91 -8.76 13.78 -10.96
C GLU A 91 -9.87 13.56 -11.98
N ALA A 92 -9.63 12.79 -13.05
CA ALA A 92 -10.64 12.44 -14.03
C ALA A 92 -11.76 11.57 -13.44
N VAL A 93 -11.42 10.60 -12.56
CA VAL A 93 -12.40 9.76 -11.85
C VAL A 93 -13.24 10.59 -10.90
N GLU A 94 -12.62 11.49 -10.14
CA GLU A 94 -13.36 12.34 -9.20
C GLU A 94 -14.24 13.37 -9.92
N SER A 95 -13.75 13.91 -11.04
CA SER A 95 -14.54 14.76 -11.93
C SER A 95 -15.74 14.00 -12.52
N PHE A 96 -15.55 12.74 -12.93
CA PHE A 96 -16.63 11.89 -13.41
C PHE A 96 -17.67 11.62 -12.31
N LYS A 97 -17.24 11.28 -11.10
CA LYS A 97 -18.14 11.05 -9.94
C LYS A 97 -18.89 12.32 -9.54
N SER A 98 -18.26 13.49 -9.68
CA SER A 98 -18.88 14.79 -9.41
C SER A 98 -19.79 15.27 -10.56
N SER A 99 -19.82 14.56 -11.69
CA SER A 99 -20.64 14.93 -12.83
C SER A 99 -22.14 14.82 -12.49
N PRO A 100 -22.96 15.79 -12.95
CA PRO A 100 -24.41 15.68 -12.86
C PRO A 100 -24.94 14.39 -13.47
N ASP A 101 -24.37 13.95 -14.59
CA ASP A 101 -24.80 12.72 -15.29
C ASP A 101 -24.62 11.48 -14.41
N PHE A 102 -23.46 11.37 -13.74
CA PHE A 102 -23.22 10.28 -12.80
C PHE A 102 -24.21 10.33 -11.64
N THR A 103 -24.45 11.53 -11.09
CA THR A 103 -25.39 11.73 -9.98
C THR A 103 -26.80 11.29 -10.34
N VAL A 104 -27.30 11.69 -11.52
CA VAL A 104 -28.64 11.30 -12.00
C VAL A 104 -28.74 9.78 -12.12
N VAL A 105 -27.79 9.15 -12.84
CA VAL A 105 -27.81 7.69 -13.05
C VAL A 105 -27.67 6.93 -11.73
N ALA A 106 -26.82 7.41 -10.81
CA ALA A 106 -26.65 6.79 -9.50
C ALA A 106 -27.93 6.88 -8.66
N MET A 107 -28.60 8.05 -8.67
CA MET A 107 -29.86 8.24 -7.96
C MET A 107 -30.99 7.39 -8.53
N GLU A 108 -31.14 7.35 -9.87
CA GLU A 108 -32.12 6.47 -10.54
C GLU A 108 -31.88 5.00 -10.17
N ARG A 109 -30.63 4.54 -10.20
CA ARG A 109 -30.31 3.16 -9.83
C ARG A 109 -30.59 2.86 -8.35
N MET A 110 -30.34 3.81 -7.47
CA MET A 110 -30.66 3.69 -6.05
C MET A 110 -32.17 3.65 -5.82
N GLU A 111 -32.96 4.41 -6.57
CA GLU A 111 -34.42 4.38 -6.53
C GLU A 111 -34.94 3.00 -6.98
N ASP A 112 -34.46 2.47 -8.09
CA ASP A 112 -34.81 1.12 -8.57
C ASP A 112 -34.52 0.04 -7.52
N LEU A 113 -33.34 0.09 -6.91
CA LEU A 113 -32.94 -0.86 -5.86
C LEU A 113 -33.79 -0.71 -4.60
N THR A 114 -34.13 0.53 -4.24
CA THR A 114 -35.00 0.81 -3.09
C THR A 114 -36.40 0.27 -3.35
N ALA A 115 -36.97 0.52 -4.52
CA ALA A 115 -38.26 -0.01 -4.94
C ALA A 115 -38.25 -1.55 -4.90
N ALA A 116 -37.24 -2.19 -5.49
CA ALA A 116 -37.11 -3.64 -5.49
C ALA A 116 -36.95 -4.21 -4.07
N TRP A 117 -36.23 -3.52 -3.18
CA TRP A 117 -36.07 -3.94 -1.78
C TRP A 117 -37.38 -3.81 -1.00
N LEU A 118 -38.19 -2.78 -1.26
CA LEU A 118 -39.47 -2.58 -0.58
C LEU A 118 -40.52 -3.64 -0.92
N GLU A 119 -40.41 -4.28 -2.09
CA GLU A 119 -41.24 -5.43 -2.46
C GLU A 119 -40.86 -6.71 -1.69
N THR A 120 -39.73 -6.71 -0.95
CA THR A 120 -39.34 -7.83 -0.09
C THR A 120 -40.04 -7.74 1.27
N GLU A 121 -40.27 -8.90 1.91
CA GLU A 121 -40.89 -8.96 3.24
C GLU A 121 -40.15 -8.10 4.29
N PRO A 122 -38.82 -8.14 4.41
CA PRO A 122 -38.11 -7.24 5.33
C PRO A 122 -38.29 -5.75 4.99
N GLY A 123 -38.30 -5.39 3.70
CA GLY A 123 -38.53 -4.01 3.25
C GLY A 123 -39.94 -3.52 3.58
N ALA A 124 -40.95 -4.35 3.32
CA ALA A 124 -42.34 -4.07 3.65
C ALA A 124 -42.56 -3.91 5.16
N GLN A 125 -42.00 -4.82 5.97
CA GLN A 125 -42.05 -4.73 7.44
C GLN A 125 -41.38 -3.46 7.96
N TRP A 126 -40.22 -3.10 7.41
CA TRP A 126 -39.54 -1.86 7.75
C TRP A 126 -40.40 -0.63 7.42
N MET A 127 -41.05 -0.61 6.25
CA MET A 127 -41.94 0.48 5.85
C MET A 127 -43.14 0.63 6.80
N VAL A 128 -43.75 -0.47 7.22
CA VAL A 128 -44.87 -0.44 8.20
C VAL A 128 -44.40 0.10 9.54
N LYS A 129 -43.22 -0.34 10.02
CA LYS A 129 -42.64 0.13 11.27
C LYS A 129 -42.36 1.63 11.24
N GLU A 130 -41.67 2.10 10.20
CA GLU A 130 -41.31 3.51 10.10
C GLU A 130 -42.54 4.39 9.84
N GLY A 131 -43.48 3.92 9.00
CA GLY A 131 -44.78 4.57 8.79
C GLY A 131 -45.60 4.70 10.08
N THR A 132 -45.62 3.66 10.91
CA THR A 132 -46.28 3.68 12.23
C THR A 132 -45.63 4.71 13.15
N LYS A 133 -44.30 4.76 13.18
CA LYS A 133 -43.54 5.75 13.96
C LYS A 133 -43.85 7.18 13.49
N SER A 134 -43.78 7.44 12.19
CA SER A 134 -44.12 8.76 11.62
C SER A 134 -45.56 9.17 11.93
N PHE A 135 -46.52 8.24 11.82
CA PHE A 135 -47.92 8.50 12.18
C PHE A 135 -48.05 8.89 13.66
N ASN A 136 -47.44 8.14 14.57
CA ASN A 136 -47.50 8.43 16.00
C ASN A 136 -46.84 9.76 16.35
N CYS A 137 -45.69 10.08 15.76
CA CYS A 137 -45.05 11.39 15.92
C CYS A 137 -45.94 12.53 15.43
N GLY A 138 -46.53 12.38 14.24
CA GLY A 138 -47.47 13.36 13.67
C GLY A 138 -48.71 13.55 14.55
N LEU A 139 -49.29 12.45 15.03
CA LEU A 139 -50.44 12.45 15.93
C LEU A 139 -50.13 13.16 17.25
N PHE A 140 -48.98 12.85 17.87
CA PHE A 140 -48.52 13.52 19.08
C PHE A 140 -48.38 15.03 18.87
N ARG A 141 -47.77 15.44 17.75
CA ARG A 141 -47.59 16.86 17.41
C ARG A 141 -48.92 17.57 17.20
N ALA A 142 -49.87 16.91 16.52
CA ALA A 142 -51.23 17.43 16.34
C ALA A 142 -51.97 17.59 17.67
N GLN A 143 -51.84 16.62 18.58
CA GLN A 143 -52.41 16.70 19.93
C GLN A 143 -51.84 17.87 20.72
N GLN A 144 -50.53 18.13 20.64
CA GLN A 144 -49.91 19.26 21.33
C GLN A 144 -50.44 20.59 20.82
N VAL A 145 -50.46 20.80 19.49
CA VAL A 145 -51.03 22.01 18.89
C VAL A 145 -52.49 22.22 19.32
N PHE A 146 -53.28 21.14 19.36
CA PHE A 146 -54.67 21.22 19.81
C PHE A 146 -54.79 21.63 21.28
N ARG A 147 -53.97 21.06 22.16
CA ARG A 147 -53.95 21.39 23.59
C ARG A 147 -53.50 22.83 23.83
N ASP A 148 -52.48 23.29 23.12
CA ASP A 148 -51.98 24.66 23.24
C ASP A 148 -53.04 25.68 22.82
N LYS A 149 -53.77 25.39 21.73
CA LYS A 149 -54.91 26.21 21.30
C LYS A 149 -56.02 26.24 22.35
N LEU A 150 -56.36 25.09 22.95
CA LEU A 150 -57.37 25.05 24.01
C LEU A 150 -56.93 25.82 25.26
N ALA A 151 -55.65 25.75 25.64
CA ALA A 151 -55.11 26.46 26.80
C ALA A 151 -55.18 27.99 26.65
N GLN A 152 -55.16 28.50 25.40
CA GLN A 152 -55.30 29.92 25.09
C GLN A 152 -56.76 30.42 25.12
N LEU A 153 -57.75 29.53 25.24
CA LEU A 153 -59.16 29.95 25.25
C LEU A 153 -59.57 30.56 26.59
N PRO A 154 -60.36 31.64 26.59
CA PRO A 154 -60.97 32.19 27.80
C PRO A 154 -61.88 31.15 28.47
N LYS A 155 -61.89 31.11 29.81
CA LYS A 155 -62.79 30.25 30.59
C LYS A 155 -64.25 30.59 30.26
N GLY A 156 -64.99 29.64 29.69
CA GLY A 156 -66.41 29.80 29.30
C GLY A 156 -66.68 29.86 27.79
N PHE A 157 -65.68 29.64 26.95
CA PHE A 157 -65.84 29.58 25.48
C PHE A 157 -66.75 28.41 25.05
N THR A 158 -67.76 28.69 24.22
CA THR A 158 -68.50 27.66 23.48
C THR A 158 -67.72 27.32 22.21
N LEU A 159 -67.73 26.05 21.76
CA LEU A 159 -67.06 25.63 20.53
C LEU A 159 -67.96 25.85 19.29
N PRO A 160 -67.93 26.99 18.56
CA PRO A 160 -68.33 26.96 17.16
C PRO A 160 -67.20 27.04 16.15
N ASP A 161 -66.01 27.54 16.49
CA ASP A 161 -64.91 27.57 15.50
C ASP A 161 -63.54 27.72 16.17
N LEU A 162 -62.83 26.60 16.33
CA LEU A 162 -61.47 26.56 16.86
C LEU A 162 -60.41 26.89 15.79
N GLY A 163 -60.84 27.37 14.61
CA GLY A 163 -59.95 27.63 13.48
C GLY A 163 -59.16 26.39 13.10
N PHE A 164 -59.77 25.21 13.23
CA PHE A 164 -59.16 23.99 12.73
C PHE A 164 -59.18 24.05 11.20
N PRO A 165 -58.09 23.64 10.55
CA PRO A 165 -58.13 23.46 9.11
C PRO A 165 -59.27 22.48 8.77
N PRO A 166 -59.98 22.71 7.65
CA PRO A 166 -61.03 21.80 7.20
C PRO A 166 -60.46 20.38 7.05
N PRO A 167 -61.27 19.33 7.26
CA PRO A 167 -60.81 17.96 7.10
C PRO A 167 -60.21 17.73 5.71
N CYS A 168 -58.92 17.38 5.66
CA CYS A 168 -58.27 17.03 4.40
C CYS A 168 -58.88 15.74 3.85
N ARG A 169 -59.21 15.73 2.56
CA ARG A 169 -59.72 14.53 1.87
C ARG A 169 -58.61 13.74 1.17
N SER A 170 -57.40 14.28 1.12
CA SER A 170 -56.23 13.63 0.55
C SER A 170 -54.94 14.12 1.23
N LEU A 171 -53.86 13.33 1.14
CA LEU A 171 -52.55 13.72 1.69
C LEU A 171 -51.96 14.95 0.99
N ALA A 172 -52.28 15.17 -0.30
CA ALA A 172 -51.82 16.33 -1.07
C ALA A 172 -52.46 17.66 -0.63
N GLU A 173 -53.60 17.61 0.05
CA GLU A 173 -54.29 18.77 0.63
C GLU A 173 -53.78 19.11 2.04
N PHE A 174 -53.02 18.20 2.66
CA PHE A 174 -52.52 18.37 4.01
C PHE A 174 -51.37 19.39 4.03
N ASP A 175 -51.59 20.51 4.71
CA ASP A 175 -50.54 21.49 5.01
C ASP A 175 -49.90 21.15 6.36
N PRO A 176 -48.64 20.66 6.39
CA PRO A 176 -47.97 20.31 7.64
C PRO A 176 -47.45 21.54 8.40
N ARG A 177 -47.36 22.73 7.77
CA ARG A 177 -46.73 23.93 8.36
C ARG A 177 -47.28 24.31 9.74
N PRO A 178 -48.60 24.26 10.02
CA PRO A 178 -49.14 24.54 11.36
C PRO A 178 -48.67 23.56 12.44
N TYR A 179 -48.17 22.40 12.02
CA TYR A 179 -47.61 21.37 12.87
C TYR A 179 -46.09 21.34 12.82
N LEU A 180 -45.40 22.23 12.11
CA LEU A 180 -43.95 22.37 12.17
C LEU A 180 -43.64 23.57 13.05
N ASP A 181 -42.97 23.34 14.18
CA ASP A 181 -42.53 24.43 15.05
C ASP A 181 -41.33 25.10 14.37
N GLU A 182 -41.39 26.41 14.16
CA GLU A 182 -40.35 27.21 13.53
C GLU A 182 -39.04 27.24 14.36
N GLY A 183 -39.05 26.66 15.58
CA GLY A 183 -37.90 26.56 16.47
C GLY A 183 -37.39 25.16 16.83
N SER A 184 -37.97 24.06 16.33
CA SER A 184 -37.58 22.71 16.78
C SER A 184 -36.73 21.95 15.75
N SER A 185 -35.45 22.32 15.63
CA SER A 185 -34.41 21.37 15.23
C SER A 185 -34.19 20.40 16.40
N SER A 186 -34.85 19.25 16.37
CA SER A 186 -34.48 18.11 17.21
C SER A 186 -34.26 16.90 16.34
N ALA A 187 -33.06 16.86 15.76
CA ALA A 187 -32.40 15.60 15.47
C ALA A 187 -32.03 14.98 16.83
N SER A 188 -32.95 14.22 17.42
CA SER A 188 -32.56 13.21 18.42
C SER A 188 -32.61 11.86 17.73
N GLU A 189 -31.47 11.47 17.15
CA GLU A 189 -31.12 10.06 17.00
C GLU A 189 -30.95 9.50 18.42
N GLY A 190 -32.06 9.07 19.02
CA GLY A 190 -32.05 8.23 20.20
C GLY A 190 -32.01 6.79 19.74
N GLU A 191 -30.82 6.20 19.72
CA GLU A 191 -30.69 4.74 19.78
C GLU A 191 -31.30 4.28 21.11
N GLU A 192 -32.48 3.66 21.08
CA GLU A 192 -32.96 2.89 22.21
C GLU A 192 -32.22 1.55 22.24
N GLY A 193 -31.16 1.50 23.06
CA GLY A 193 -30.72 0.26 23.67
C GLY A 193 -31.76 -0.17 24.71
N GLY A 194 -32.33 -1.36 24.53
CA GLY A 194 -33.22 -1.99 25.49
C GLY A 194 -32.46 -2.69 26.61
N GLU A 195 -32.72 -2.26 27.85
CA GLU A 195 -32.31 -2.85 29.13
C GLU A 195 -32.96 -4.23 29.36
N GLU A 196 -32.15 -5.21 29.76
CA GLU A 196 -32.10 -5.86 31.09
C GLU A 196 -33.44 -6.36 31.66
N ASP A 197 -33.58 -7.69 31.64
CA ASP A 197 -34.53 -8.46 32.44
C ASP A 197 -33.86 -8.82 33.79
N GLY A 198 -34.42 -8.34 34.90
CA GLY A 198 -34.24 -8.92 36.25
C GLY A 198 -35.46 -9.78 36.64
N PRO A 199 -35.56 -10.41 37.84
CA PRO A 199 -34.81 -10.11 39.07
C PRO A 199 -34.46 -11.31 40.02
N GLY A 200 -33.52 -11.06 40.94
CA GLY A 200 -33.67 -11.33 42.39
C GLY A 200 -33.26 -12.68 43.01
N ASP A 201 -32.24 -12.68 43.88
CA ASP A 201 -32.30 -13.37 45.19
C ASP A 201 -31.40 -12.70 46.24
N GLN A 202 -31.77 -12.84 47.50
CA GLN A 202 -31.49 -11.99 48.65
C GLN A 202 -30.28 -12.43 49.50
N ASN A 203 -29.30 -11.52 49.67
CA ASN A 203 -28.61 -11.10 50.93
C ASN A 203 -27.92 -12.17 51.85
N PRO A 204 -27.31 -11.78 53.00
CA PRO A 204 -26.08 -11.00 53.24
C PRO A 204 -24.97 -11.84 53.92
N GLY A 205 -23.74 -11.31 54.02
CA GLY A 205 -22.92 -11.58 55.22
C GLY A 205 -21.39 -11.67 55.06
N THR A 206 -20.73 -10.83 55.85
CA THR A 206 -19.43 -11.02 56.52
C THR A 206 -18.10 -10.88 55.76
N SER A 207 -17.45 -9.75 56.09
CA SER A 207 -16.09 -9.66 56.66
C SER A 207 -14.85 -9.78 55.77
N LEU A 208 -14.25 -8.63 55.51
CA LEU A 208 -12.94 -8.19 56.04
C LEU A 208 -11.86 -9.28 56.23
N ALA A 209 -10.77 -9.20 55.45
CA ALA A 209 -9.40 -9.07 55.98
C ALA A 209 -8.34 -9.08 54.86
N THR A 210 -7.56 -8.00 54.84
CA THR A 210 -6.22 -7.93 54.28
C THR A 210 -5.28 -8.94 54.93
N SER A 211 -4.41 -9.61 54.17
CA SER A 211 -3.01 -9.83 54.57
C SER A 211 -2.12 -10.32 53.43
N LYS A 212 -0.88 -9.88 53.57
CA LYS A 212 0.30 -9.95 52.71
C LYS A 212 1.17 -11.16 53.08
N ALA A 213 2.16 -11.42 52.22
CA ALA A 213 3.25 -12.42 52.29
C ALA A 213 2.78 -13.80 51.82
N GLY A 214 3.47 -14.48 50.91
CA GLY A 214 4.91 -14.60 50.72
C GLY A 214 5.21 -16.10 50.65
N ASP A 215 6.31 -16.46 49.99
CA ASP A 215 6.90 -17.81 49.93
C ASP A 215 6.47 -18.73 48.78
N ASN A 216 7.37 -18.79 47.79
CA ASN A 216 7.71 -20.01 47.05
C ASN A 216 8.14 -21.10 48.05
N PRO A 217 7.98 -22.40 47.70
CA PRO A 217 9.15 -23.10 47.19
C PRO A 217 8.87 -24.08 46.04
N SER A 218 9.94 -24.32 45.30
CA SER A 218 10.19 -25.34 44.27
C SER A 218 9.80 -26.77 44.67
N SER A 219 9.47 -27.60 43.68
CA SER A 219 10.07 -28.93 43.43
C SER A 219 9.37 -29.60 42.22
N SER A 220 10.07 -29.74 41.10
CA SER A 220 10.68 -31.00 40.58
C SER A 220 9.68 -32.04 40.07
N VAL A 221 9.68 -32.33 38.76
CA VAL A 221 10.36 -33.49 38.13
C VAL A 221 10.82 -33.06 36.73
#